data_AF-X0XPA5-F1
#
_entry.id   AF-X0XPA5-F1
#
_cell.length_a   1.000
_cell.length_b   1.000
_cell.length_c   1.000
_cell.angle_alpha   90.00
_cell.angle_beta   90.00
_cell.angle_gamma   90.00
#
_symmetry.space_group_name_H-M   'P 1'
#
loop_
_entity.id
_entity.type
_entity.pdbx_description
1 polymer ?
#
loop_
_entity_poly.entity_id
_entity_poly.type
_entity_poly.pdbx_seq_one_letter_code
_entity_poly.pdbx_strand_id
1 'polypeptide(L)' 'MTNDTNVTWHEHSVSREEREGLNEHNGCVVWFTGLSACGKSTIANLVDHKLHSRGVR' A
#
# COMPACT_ATOMS: atom_id res chain seq x y z
N MET A 1 18.87 27.65 -20.32
CA MET A 1 18.00 26.97 -19.34
C MET A 1 17.10 26.05 -20.12
N THR A 2 17.43 24.77 -20.19
CA THR A 2 16.56 23.75 -20.78
C THR A 2 16.79 22.51 -19.93
N ASN A 3 15.85 22.29 -19.00
CA ASN A 3 15.86 21.10 -18.16
C ASN A 3 15.40 19.95 -19.07
N ASP A 4 16.37 19.22 -19.62
CA ASP A 4 16.16 18.17 -20.61
C ASP A 4 15.68 16.88 -19.91
N THR A 5 14.55 16.97 -19.21
CA THR A 5 13.97 15.86 -18.48
C THR A 5 13.08 15.07 -19.43
N ASN A 6 13.69 14.20 -20.24
CA ASN A 6 12.99 13.26 -21.13
C ASN A 6 12.36 12.09 -20.34
N VAL A 7 11.65 12.41 -19.26
CA VAL A 7 10.91 11.47 -18.42
C VAL A 7 9.45 11.87 -18.50
N THR A 8 8.61 10.95 -18.96
CA THR A 8 7.17 11.13 -19.00
C THR A 8 6.53 10.15 -18.02
N TRP A 9 5.51 10.61 -17.30
CA TRP A 9 4.72 9.72 -16.47
C TRP A 9 3.88 8.81 -17.37
N HIS A 10 3.97 7.51 -17.12
CA HIS A 10 3.11 6.54 -17.78
C HIS A 10 1.88 6.31 -16.91
N GLU A 11 0.71 6.65 -17.46
CA GLU A 11 -0.57 6.37 -16.80
C GLU A 11 -0.79 4.88 -16.67
N HIS A 12 -1.24 4.46 -15.49
CA HIS A 12 -1.65 3.08 -15.27
C HIS A 12 -3.04 2.86 -15.88
N SER A 13 -3.24 1.70 -16.51
CA SER A 13 -4.54 1.32 -17.09
C SER A 13 -5.67 1.15 -16.07
N VAL A 14 -5.33 1.06 -14.78
CA VAL A 14 -6.27 1.07 -13.67
C VAL A 14 -5.82 2.15 -12.70
N SER A 15 -6.65 3.15 -12.48
CA SER A 15 -6.38 4.26 -11.57
C SER A 15 -6.43 3.81 -10.11
N ARG A 16 -5.98 4.68 -9.20
CA ARG A 16 -6.10 4.45 -7.77
C ARG A 16 -7.57 4.42 -7.35
N GLU A 17 -8.36 5.37 -7.85
CA GLU A 17 -9.78 5.55 -7.56
C GLU A 17 -10.59 4.33 -8.02
N GLU A 18 -10.26 3.75 -9.17
CA GLU A 18 -10.91 2.52 -9.65
C GLU A 18 -10.65 1.33 -8.72
N ARG A 19 -9.42 1.18 -8.19
CA ARG A 19 -9.08 0.11 -7.23
C ARG A 19 -9.73 0.33 -5.88
N GLU A 20 -9.68 1.55 -5.36
CA GLU A 20 -10.26 1.91 -4.06
C GLU A 20 -11.80 1.81 -4.12
N GLY A 21 -12.41 2.16 -5.26
CA GLY A 21 -13.83 1.96 -5.52
C GLY A 21 -14.22 0.49 -5.57
N LEU A 22 -13.42 -0.37 -6.20
CA LEU A 22 -13.64 -1.82 -6.23
C LEU A 22 -13.53 -2.47 -4.83
N ASN A 23 -12.59 -2.00 -4.01
CA ASN A 23 -12.32 -2.58 -2.70
C ASN A 23 -13.16 -1.94 -1.57
N GLU A 24 -13.93 -0.89 -1.87
CA GLU A 24 -14.72 -0.11 -0.88
C GLU A 24 -13.88 0.50 0.25
N HIS A 25 -12.57 0.68 0.02
CA HIS A 25 -11.67 1.34 0.97
C HIS A 25 -10.45 1.95 0.27
N ASN A 26 -9.84 2.94 0.94
CA ASN A 26 -8.60 3.53 0.47
C ASN A 26 -7.41 2.58 0.70
N GLY A 27 -6.42 2.64 -0.19
CA GLY A 27 -5.11 2.03 0.02
C GLY A 27 -4.29 2.86 1.02
N CYS A 28 -3.56 2.19 1.91
CA CYS A 28 -2.66 2.85 2.85
C CYS A 28 -1.41 2.01 3.13
N VAL A 29 -0.38 2.66 3.67
CA VAL A 29 0.85 1.99 4.14
C VAL A 29 0.90 2.10 5.65
N VAL A 30 0.97 0.94 6.32
CA VAL A 30 1.20 0.86 7.76
C VAL A 30 2.66 0.51 8.00
N TRP A 31 3.46 1.51 8.40
CA TRP A 31 4.89 1.33 8.62
C TRP A 31 5.21 1.00 10.09
N PHE A 32 5.41 -0.29 10.38
CA PHE A 32 5.84 -0.73 11.71
C PHE A 32 7.33 -0.46 11.93
N THR A 33 7.67 0.36 12.93
CA THR A 33 9.05 0.68 13.32
C THR A 33 9.28 0.41 14.82
N GLY A 34 10.53 0.16 15.21
CA GLY A 34 10.90 -0.21 16.58
C GLY A 34 12.12 -1.13 16.66
N LEU A 35 12.64 -1.33 17.86
CA LEU A 35 13.83 -2.15 18.14
C LEU A 35 13.66 -3.62 17.69
N SER A 36 14.79 -4.32 17.50
CA SER A 36 14.74 -5.78 17.29
C SER A 36 13.97 -6.47 18.42
N ALA A 37 13.26 -7.55 18.10
CA ALA A 37 12.40 -8.31 19.03
C ALA A 37 11.22 -7.54 19.69
N CYS A 38 10.92 -6.29 19.33
CA CYS A 38 9.74 -5.57 19.86
C CYS A 38 8.39 -6.02 19.25
N GLY A 39 8.37 -7.08 18.44
CA GLY A 39 7.14 -7.68 17.90
C GLY A 39 6.62 -7.12 16.56
N LYS A 40 7.40 -6.30 15.82
CA LYS A 40 6.98 -5.73 14.53
C LYS A 40 6.44 -6.78 13.55
N SER A 41 7.21 -7.83 13.30
CA SER A 41 6.82 -8.90 12.38
C SER A 41 5.62 -9.70 12.89
N THR A 42 5.51 -9.91 14.21
CA THR A 42 4.36 -10.58 14.82
C THR A 42 3.07 -9.80 14.59
N ILE A 43 3.08 -8.48 14.82
CA ILE A 43 1.91 -7.63 14.61
C ILE A 43 1.57 -7.53 13.12
N ALA A 44 2.56 -7.30 12.26
CA ALA A 44 2.34 -7.24 10.81
C ALA A 44 1.66 -8.50 10.27
N ASN A 45 2.12 -9.68 10.69
CA ASN A 45 1.54 -10.96 10.30
C ASN A 45 0.09 -11.13 10.81
N LEU A 46 -0.18 -10.73 12.05
CA LEU A 46 -1.53 -10.78 12.61
C LEU A 46 -2.50 -9.81 11.93
N VAL A 47 -2.03 -8.63 11.53
CA VAL A 47 -2.83 -7.66 10.77
C VAL A 47 -3.18 -8.24 9.40
N ASP A 48 -2.20 -8.79 8.68
CA ASP A 48 -2.40 -9.42 7.37
C ASP A 48 -3.44 -10.55 7.46
N HIS A 49 -3.26 -11.50 8.38
CA HIS A 49 -4.21 -12.59 8.59
C HIS A 49 -5.63 -12.10 8.92
N LYS A 50 -5.76 -11.04 9.72
CA LYS A 50 -7.07 -10.47 10.09
C LYS A 50 -7.75 -9.73 8.95
N LEU A 51 -6.99 -9.03 8.09
CA LEU A 51 -7.56 -8.36 6.92
C LEU A 51 -8.02 -9.39 5.90
N HIS A 52 -7.19 -10.39 5.62
CA HIS A 52 -7.52 -11.50 4.74
C HIS A 52 -8.76 -12.28 5.22
N SER A 53 -8.86 -12.61 6.52
CA SER A 53 -10.02 -13.33 7.05
C SER A 53 -11.33 -12.52 6.99
N ARG A 54 -11.23 -11.19 6.88
CA ARG A 54 -12.37 -10.29 6.68
C ARG A 54 -12.70 -10.05 5.21
N GLY A 55 -11.98 -10.68 4.27
CA GLY A 55 -12.16 -10.47 2.83
C GLY A 55 -11.65 -9.11 2.34
N VAL A 56 -10.85 -8.40 3.15
CA VAL A 56 -10.22 -7.14 2.75
C VAL A 56 -9.03 -7.49 1.87
N ARG A 57 -8.95 -6.87 0.68
CA ARG A 57 -7.98 -7.21 -0.36
C ARG A 57 -7.03 -6.06 -0.68
#